data_AF-X0YB15-F1
#
_entry.id   AF-X0YB15-F1
#
_cell.length_a   1.000
_cell.length_b   1.000
_cell.length_c   1.000
_cell.angle_alpha   90.00
_cell.angle_beta   90.00
_cell.angle_gamma   90.00
#
_symmetry.space_group_name_H-M   'P 1'
#
loop_
_entity.id
_entity.type
_entity.pdbx_description
1 polymer ?
#
loop_
_entity_poly.entity_id
_entity_poly.type
_entity_poly.pdbx_seq_one_letter_code
_entity_poly.pdbx_strand_id
1 'polypeptide(L)'
;VCHQCNYRTSVPQICPQCLSRRIKFLGIGTQKLEQETSFTFPQARLLRWDSDVTHRKYSHEEILGKFRTHEADILIGTQMIAKGLDLPLVTLVGVVCADTGLNLPDFRAGERTFQLLS
;
A
#
# COMPACT_ATOMS: atom_id res chain seq x y z
N VAL A 1 8.81 14.13 12.97
CA VAL A 1 10.08 14.81 12.58
C VAL A 1 9.91 15.28 11.15
N CYS A 2 10.35 16.50 10.82
CA CYS A 2 10.36 17.00 9.45
C CYS A 2 11.57 16.43 8.70
N HIS A 3 11.36 15.79 7.55
CA HIS A 3 12.44 15.19 6.76
C HIS A 3 13.30 16.20 5.99
N GLN A 4 12.84 17.44 5.83
CA GLN A 4 13.57 18.48 5.09
C GLN A 4 14.51 19.30 5.99
N CYS A 5 14.09 19.62 7.21
CA CYS A 5 14.84 20.50 8.12
C CYS A 5 15.14 19.87 9.49
N ASN A 6 14.79 18.59 9.68
CA ASN A 6 14.99 17.83 10.91
C ASN A 6 14.29 18.40 12.18
N TYR A 7 13.39 19.37 12.00
CA TYR A 7 12.58 19.92 13.09
C TYR A 7 11.73 18.83 13.75
N ARG A 8 11.66 18.85 15.08
CA ARG A 8 10.94 17.85 15.87
C ARG A 8 9.82 18.53 16.64
N THR A 9 8.65 17.92 16.57
CA THR A 9 7.50 18.31 17.39
C THR A 9 6.82 17.05 17.89
N SER A 10 6.15 17.13 19.04
CA SER A 10 5.33 16.06 19.57
C SER A 10 4.05 15.93 18.76
N VAL A 11 3.50 14.71 18.71
CA VAL A 11 2.21 14.49 18.06
C VAL A 11 1.12 15.11 18.96
N PRO A 12 0.32 16.06 18.45
CA PRO A 12 -0.75 16.65 19.24
C PRO A 12 -1.82 15.60 19.55
N GLN A 13 -2.31 15.58 20.79
CA GLN A 13 -3.43 14.72 21.22
C GLN A 13 -4.80 15.25 20.78
N ILE A 14 -4.85 16.54 20.46
CA ILE A 14 -6.06 17.28 20.09
C ILE A 14 -5.70 18.13 18.87
N CYS A 15 -6.55 18.11 17.84
CA CYS A 15 -6.32 18.90 16.65
C CYS A 15 -6.36 20.40 17.01
N PRO A 16 -5.31 21.19 16.70
CA PRO A 16 -5.26 22.60 17.06
C PRO A 16 -6.28 23.47 16.32
N GLN A 17 -6.86 22.97 15.22
CA GLN A 17 -7.83 23.70 14.40
C GLN A 17 -9.29 23.36 14.77
N CYS A 18 -9.62 22.08 15.00
CA CYS A 18 -11.01 21.64 15.22
C CYS A 18 -11.25 21.01 16.60
N LEU A 19 -10.24 20.97 17.48
CA LEU A 19 -10.30 20.41 18.84
C LEU A 19 -10.71 18.92 18.92
N SER A 20 -10.72 18.22 17.80
CA SER A 20 -11.02 16.79 17.75
C SER A 20 -9.86 15.94 18.28
N ARG A 21 -10.20 14.86 19.00
CA ARG A 21 -9.26 13.80 19.40
C ARG A 21 -9.08 12.72 18.32
N ARG A 22 -9.82 12.80 17.20
CA ARG A 22 -9.78 11.80 16.12
C ARG A 22 -8.58 12.02 15.20
N ILE A 23 -7.37 12.09 15.77
CA ILE A 23 -6.12 12.15 15.00
C ILE A 23 -5.72 10.72 14.66
N LYS A 24 -5.72 10.40 13.36
CA LYS A 24 -5.25 9.11 12.85
C LYS A 24 -3.88 9.30 12.21
N PHE A 25 -2.96 8.38 12.48
CA PHE A 25 -1.71 8.31 11.74
C PHE A 25 -1.99 7.78 10.33
N LEU A 26 -1.56 8.53 9.32
CA LEU A 26 -1.57 8.06 7.93
C LEU A 26 -0.42 7.06 7.73
N GLY A 27 -0.71 5.95 7.08
CA GLY A 27 0.24 4.85 6.91
C GLY A 27 -0.39 3.51 7.28
N ILE A 28 -1.40 3.09 6.52
CA ILE A 28 -1.79 1.68 6.53
C ILE A 28 -0.72 0.97 5.71
N GLY A 29 0.27 0.40 6.39
CA GLY A 29 1.23 -0.50 5.74
C GLY A 29 0.50 -1.71 5.15
N THR A 30 1.12 -2.36 4.16
CA THR A 30 0.56 -3.56 3.52
C THR A 30 0.20 -4.64 4.54
N GLN A 31 0.94 -4.73 5.66
CA GLN A 31 0.64 -5.63 6.78
C GLN A 31 -0.71 -5.34 7.47
N LYS A 32 -1.02 -4.06 7.73
CA LYS A 32 -2.29 -3.72 8.35
C LYS A 32 -3.43 -3.97 7.37
N LEU A 33 -3.21 -3.68 6.07
CA LEU A 33 -4.20 -4.00 5.05
C LEU A 33 -4.47 -5.51 4.98
N GLU A 34 -3.43 -6.33 4.99
CA GLU A 34 -3.52 -7.80 5.03
C GLU A 34 -4.33 -8.29 6.24
N GLN A 35 -4.04 -7.76 7.43
CA GLN A 35 -4.79 -8.12 8.64
C GLN A 35 -6.29 -7.78 8.51
N GLU A 36 -6.62 -6.53 8.16
CA GLU A 36 -8.03 -6.10 8.02
C GLU A 36 -8.75 -6.86 6.91
N THR A 37 -8.05 -7.18 5.82
CA THR A 37 -8.59 -7.98 4.70
C THR A 37 -8.87 -9.40 5.16
N SER A 38 -7.97 -10.01 5.94
CA SER A 38 -8.15 -11.36 6.48
C SER A 38 -9.36 -11.43 7.43
N PHE A 39 -9.56 -10.41 8.27
CA PHE A 39 -10.76 -10.31 9.10
C PHE A 39 -12.04 -10.15 8.30
N THR A 40 -11.99 -9.37 7.21
CA THR A 40 -13.17 -9.08 6.38
C THR A 40 -13.54 -10.23 5.45
N PHE A 41 -12.53 -10.94 4.92
CA PHE A 41 -12.66 -12.04 3.96
C PHE A 41 -11.95 -13.29 4.49
N PRO A 42 -12.49 -13.94 5.54
CA PRO A 42 -11.81 -15.04 6.23
C PRO A 42 -11.61 -16.30 5.38
N GLN A 43 -12.32 -16.43 4.26
CA GLN A 43 -12.20 -17.56 3.34
C GLN A 43 -11.27 -17.28 2.15
N ALA A 44 -10.87 -16.02 1.95
CA ALA A 44 -10.01 -15.65 0.83
C ALA A 44 -8.53 -15.95 1.17
N ARG A 45 -7.82 -16.56 0.23
CA ARG A 45 -6.37 -16.79 0.34
C ARG A 45 -5.65 -15.51 -0.04
N LEU A 46 -4.99 -14.89 0.93
CA LEU A 46 -4.27 -13.64 0.73
C LEU A 46 -2.83 -13.91 0.32
N LEU A 47 -2.30 -13.05 -0.55
CA LEU A 47 -0.89 -13.02 -0.93
C LEU A 47 -0.37 -11.60 -0.79
N ARG A 48 0.72 -11.41 -0.03
CA ARG A 48 1.35 -10.10 0.18
C ARG A 48 2.61 -9.95 -0.67
N TRP A 49 2.69 -8.86 -1.41
CA TRP A 49 3.81 -8.53 -2.28
C TRP A 49 4.30 -7.10 -2.01
N ASP A 50 5.29 -7.00 -1.14
CA ASP A 50 6.00 -5.76 -0.82
C ASP A 50 7.52 -5.95 -0.88
N SER A 51 8.23 -4.83 -0.84
CA SER A 51 9.70 -4.78 -0.95
C SER A 51 10.39 -5.73 0.04
N ASP A 52 9.85 -5.84 1.25
CA ASP A 52 10.39 -6.67 2.33
C ASP A 52 10.25 -8.18 2.05
N VAL A 53 9.25 -8.59 1.27
CA VAL A 53 9.06 -10.02 0.88
C VAL A 53 9.95 -10.38 -0.32
N THR A 54 10.42 -9.40 -1.07
CA THR A 54 11.10 -9.62 -2.36
C THR A 54 12.63 -9.63 -2.34
N HIS A 55 13.26 -9.68 -1.15
CA HIS A 55 14.73 -9.65 -1.03
C HIS A 55 15.47 -10.82 -1.70
N ARG A 56 14.78 -11.88 -2.12
CA ARG A 56 15.37 -13.01 -2.86
C ARG A 56 15.23 -12.81 -4.36
N LYS A 57 16.34 -13.00 -5.09
CA LYS A 57 16.35 -13.14 -6.55
C LYS A 57 15.30 -14.20 -6.93
N TYR A 58 14.36 -13.90 -7.83
CA TYR A 58 13.21 -14.73 -8.27
C TYR A 58 11.92 -14.73 -7.40
N SER A 59 11.89 -14.03 -6.27
CA SER A 59 10.68 -13.93 -5.43
C SER A 59 9.44 -13.39 -6.17
N HIS A 60 9.65 -12.51 -7.14
CA HIS A 60 8.57 -11.88 -7.92
C HIS A 60 7.86 -12.88 -8.83
N GLU A 61 8.63 -13.73 -9.52
CA GLU A 61 8.10 -14.74 -10.44
C GLU A 61 7.34 -15.84 -9.68
N GLU A 62 7.80 -16.20 -8.48
CA GLU A 62 7.13 -17.18 -7.64
C GLU A 62 5.76 -16.66 -7.17
N ILE A 63 5.69 -15.41 -6.70
CA ILE A 63 4.44 -14.77 -6.26
C ILE A 63 3.47 -14.65 -7.44
N LEU A 64 3.96 -14.23 -8.61
CA LEU A 64 3.19 -14.21 -9.85
C LEU A 64 2.67 -15.58 -10.25
N GLY A 65 3.53 -16.59 -10.16
CA GLY A 65 3.19 -17.99 -10.46
C GLY A 65 2.02 -18.44 -9.61
N LYS A 66 2.12 -18.29 -8.28
CA LYS A 66 1.04 -18.65 -7.33
C LYS A 66 -0.27 -17.91 -7.62
N PHE A 67 -0.19 -16.64 -7.97
CA PHE A 67 -1.39 -15.87 -8.28
C PHE A 67 -2.01 -16.31 -9.62
N ARG A 68 -1.19 -16.61 -10.64
CA ARG A 68 -1.63 -17.14 -11.94
C ARG A 68 -2.21 -18.55 -11.87
N THR A 69 -1.69 -19.40 -10.98
CA THR A 69 -2.21 -20.75 -10.72
C THR A 69 -3.42 -20.75 -9.78
N HIS A 70 -3.94 -19.56 -9.42
CA HIS A 70 -5.11 -19.40 -8.56
C HIS A 70 -4.88 -20.01 -7.15
N GLU A 71 -3.66 -19.94 -6.64
CA GLU A 71 -3.31 -20.32 -5.25
C GLU A 71 -3.64 -19.20 -4.24
N ALA A 72 -3.92 -17.99 -4.73
CA ALA A 72 -4.40 -16.86 -3.93
C ALA A 72 -5.54 -16.14 -4.64
N ASP A 73 -6.46 -15.59 -3.84
CA ASP A 73 -7.68 -14.91 -4.31
C ASP A 73 -7.53 -13.38 -4.25
N ILE A 74 -6.73 -12.87 -3.32
CA ILE A 74 -6.48 -11.42 -3.14
C ILE A 74 -4.98 -11.17 -3.04
N LEU A 75 -4.47 -10.30 -3.92
CA LEU A 75 -3.09 -9.83 -3.91
C LEU A 75 -3.01 -8.43 -3.30
N ILE A 76 -2.23 -8.28 -2.22
CA ILE A 76 -2.01 -7.03 -1.53
C ILE A 76 -0.56 -6.61 -1.68
N GLY A 77 -0.31 -5.38 -2.11
CA GLY A 77 1.05 -4.89 -2.15
C GLY A 77 1.17 -3.43 -2.50
N THR A 78 2.40 -3.02 -2.78
CA THR A 78 2.72 -1.62 -3.07
C THR A 78 2.69 -1.35 -4.58
N GLN A 79 3.06 -0.13 -4.93
CA GLN A 79 3.19 0.42 -6.29
C GLN A 79 3.85 -0.53 -7.31
N MET A 80 4.64 -1.50 -6.87
CA MET A 80 5.29 -2.49 -7.73
C MET A 80 4.33 -3.46 -8.43
N ILE A 81 3.13 -3.73 -7.87
CA ILE A 81 2.16 -4.65 -8.48
C ILE A 81 1.56 -4.07 -9.78
N ALA A 82 1.40 -2.75 -9.88
CA ALA A 82 0.71 -2.12 -11.00
C ALA A 82 1.53 -2.09 -12.31
N LYS A 83 2.82 -2.42 -12.27
CA LYS A 83 3.71 -2.30 -13.44
C LYS A 83 3.74 -3.56 -14.29
N GLY A 84 2.97 -3.57 -15.37
CA GLY A 84 3.14 -4.51 -16.49
C GLY A 84 2.83 -5.97 -16.15
N LEU A 85 2.02 -6.23 -15.13
CA LEU A 85 1.59 -7.59 -14.77
C LEU A 85 0.32 -7.96 -15.53
N ASP A 86 0.42 -8.95 -16.41
CA ASP A 86 -0.74 -9.59 -17.04
C ASP A 86 -1.29 -10.67 -16.12
N LEU A 87 -2.41 -10.35 -15.47
CA LEU A 87 -3.12 -11.19 -14.51
C LEU A 87 -4.55 -11.46 -15.01
N PRO A 88 -4.75 -12.48 -15.85
CA PRO A 88 -6.01 -12.69 -16.59
C PRO A 88 -7.22 -13.00 -15.70
N LEU A 89 -6.99 -13.45 -14.46
CA LEU A 89 -8.06 -13.75 -13.49
C LEU A 89 -8.38 -12.57 -12.56
N VAL A 90 -7.68 -11.43 -12.69
CA VAL A 90 -7.97 -10.23 -11.90
C VAL A 90 -9.17 -9.52 -12.51
N THR A 91 -10.25 -9.44 -11.72
CA THR A 91 -11.50 -8.77 -12.12
C THR A 91 -11.65 -7.38 -11.50
N LEU A 92 -10.88 -7.08 -10.44
CA LEU A 92 -10.97 -5.83 -9.69
C LEU A 92 -9.58 -5.40 -9.20
N VAL A 93 -9.29 -4.11 -9.35
CA VAL A 93 -8.11 -3.48 -8.74
C VAL A 93 -8.59 -2.36 -7.82
N GLY A 94 -8.17 -2.42 -6.55
CA GLY A 94 -8.45 -1.39 -5.54
C GLY A 94 -7.17 -0.67 -5.17
N VAL A 95 -7.18 0.67 -5.24
CA VAL A 95 -6.05 1.50 -4.78
C VAL A 95 -6.40 2.10 -3.44
N VAL A 96 -5.69 1.67 -2.41
CA VAL A 96 -5.83 2.22 -1.05
C VAL A 96 -4.82 3.35 -0.87
N CYS A 97 -5.23 4.43 -0.19
CA CYS A 97 -4.35 5.55 0.14
C CYS A 97 -3.78 6.31 -1.08
N ALA A 98 -4.52 6.40 -2.20
CA ALA A 98 -4.13 7.19 -3.39
C ALA A 98 -3.72 8.63 -3.05
N ASP A 99 -4.43 9.26 -2.10
CA ASP A 99 -4.16 10.63 -1.63
C ASP A 99 -2.79 10.78 -0.93
N THR A 100 -2.23 9.68 -0.42
CA THR A 100 -0.92 9.68 0.24
C THR A 100 0.20 9.82 -0.78
N GLY A 101 0.02 9.26 -1.98
CA GLY A 101 0.94 9.44 -3.10
C GLY A 101 0.98 10.89 -3.58
N LEU A 102 -0.16 11.59 -3.56
CA LEU A 102 -0.31 12.98 -3.98
C LEU A 102 0.24 14.00 -2.98
N ASN A 103 0.22 13.67 -1.68
CA ASN A 103 0.60 14.58 -0.59
C ASN A 103 1.94 14.22 0.07
N LEU A 104 2.73 13.32 -0.53
CA LEU A 104 4.11 13.12 -0.10
C LEU A 104 4.87 14.45 -0.27
N PRO A 105 5.75 14.87 0.66
CA PRO A 105 6.63 16.02 0.49
C PRO A 105 7.77 15.70 -0.49
N ASP A 106 7.41 15.19 -1.66
CA ASP A 106 8.25 14.88 -2.81
C ASP A 106 7.66 15.68 -3.98
N PHE A 107 8.45 16.53 -4.62
CA PHE A 107 8.00 17.38 -5.72
C PHE A 107 7.49 16.57 -6.93
N ARG A 108 7.78 15.25 -7.00
CA ARG A 108 7.32 14.33 -8.04
C ARG A 108 6.14 13.47 -7.62
N ALA A 109 5.54 13.74 -6.46
CA ALA A 109 4.36 13.04 -5.93
C ALA A 109 3.22 12.92 -6.96
N GLY A 110 2.90 14.02 -7.64
CA GLY A 110 1.89 14.05 -8.70
C GLY A 110 2.25 13.18 -9.92
N GLU A 111 3.48 13.30 -10.42
CA GLU A 111 3.99 12.52 -11.56
C GLU A 111 3.98 11.02 -11.27
N ARG A 112 4.46 10.60 -10.09
CA ARG A 112 4.47 9.20 -9.66
C ARG A 112 3.07 8.63 -9.51
N THR A 113 2.14 9.40 -8.95
CA THR A 113 0.75 8.94 -8.80
C THR A 113 0.09 8.74 -10.15
N PHE A 114 0.30 9.67 -11.09
CA PHE A 114 -0.20 9.55 -12.46
C PHE A 114 0.37 8.30 -13.16
N GLN A 115 1.69 8.05 -13.08
CA GLN A 115 2.33 6.86 -13.64
C GLN A 115 1.85 5.52 -13.05
N LEU A 116 1.18 5.54 -11.88
CA LEU A 116 0.66 4.33 -11.24
C LEU A 116 -0.81 4.07 -11.57
N LEU A 117 -1.54 5.13 -11.91
CA LEU A 117 -2.98 5.08 -12.18
C LEU A 117 -3.30 5.11 -13.68
N SER A 118 -2.31 5.42 -14.53
CA SER A 118 -2.43 5.48 -15.99
C SER A 118 -1.76 4.27 -16.62
#